data_AF-A0A2S4XMK9-F1
#
_entry.id   AF-A0A2S4XMK9-F1
#
_cell.length_a   1.000
_cell.length_b   1.000
_cell.length_c   1.000
_cell.angle_alpha   90.00
_cell.angle_beta   90.00
_cell.angle_gamma   90.00
#
_symmetry.space_group_name_H-M   'P 1'
#
loop_
_entity.id
_entity.type
_entity.pdbx_description
1 polymer ?
#
loop_
_entity_poly.entity_id
_entity_poly.type
_entity_poly.pdbx_seq_one_letter_code
_entity_poly.pdbx_strand_id
1 'polypeptide(L)'
;MIPESARPQGTTDEPGARYLLQRRFTARLLPQVRLLVEECAAREGLAEPRRGEFVLAVDEVAGNAVEHAGGSGRLVLRRVQDELECLVTDSGPGFTDSVIPELLPGLDGAPTGRGLWMARLVADRLTIDRGPVGGAVVTLAIRLS
;
A
#
# COMPACT_ATOMS: atom_id res chain seq x y z
N MET A 1 29.58 11.36 -30.59
CA MET A 1 29.59 10.98 -29.17
C MET A 1 28.21 11.30 -28.62
N ILE A 2 27.34 10.30 -28.53
CA ILE A 2 25.95 10.45 -28.06
C ILE A 2 25.92 9.97 -26.60
N PRO A 3 25.35 10.72 -25.64
CA PRO A 3 25.32 10.28 -24.25
C PRO A 3 24.33 9.13 -24.08
N GLU A 4 24.79 8.16 -23.32
CA GLU A 4 24.10 6.93 -22.92
C GLU A 4 22.81 7.27 -22.16
N SER A 5 21.67 6.90 -22.73
CA SER A 5 20.37 7.08 -22.09
C SER A 5 20.29 6.20 -20.85
N ALA A 6 20.18 6.86 -19.69
CA ALA A 6 19.89 6.23 -18.41
C ALA A 6 18.62 5.37 -18.55
N ARG A 7 18.79 4.06 -18.38
CA ARG A 7 17.66 3.13 -18.26
C ARG A 7 16.86 3.50 -16.99
N PRO A 8 15.54 3.70 -17.07
CA PRO A 8 14.73 3.82 -15.87
C PRO A 8 14.74 2.46 -15.15
N GLN A 9 15.32 2.43 -13.95
CA GLN A 9 15.25 1.29 -13.04
C GLN A 9 13.82 1.20 -12.51
N GLY A 10 12.98 0.42 -13.20
CA GLY A 10 11.65 0.05 -12.72
C GLY A 10 11.76 -0.81 -11.47
N THR A 11 10.99 -0.44 -10.44
CA THR A 11 10.56 -1.26 -9.29
C THR A 11 11.25 -2.62 -9.19
N THR A 12 12.27 -2.72 -8.35
CA THR A 12 13.01 -3.94 -8.07
C THR A 12 12.04 -5.07 -7.76
N ASP A 13 11.92 -6.03 -8.67
CA ASP A 13 11.34 -7.33 -8.37
C ASP A 13 12.35 -8.02 -7.46
N GLU A 14 12.14 -7.89 -6.15
CA GLU A 14 13.02 -8.46 -5.12
C GLU A 14 13.13 -9.98 -5.35
N PRO A 15 14.31 -10.52 -5.68
CA PRO A 15 14.47 -11.95 -5.95
C PRO A 15 14.09 -12.74 -4.70
N GLY A 16 13.01 -13.52 -4.80
CA GLY A 16 12.43 -14.29 -3.69
C GLY A 16 11.00 -13.88 -3.30
N ALA A 17 10.41 -12.87 -3.95
CA ALA A 17 9.01 -12.52 -3.76
C ALA A 17 8.05 -13.60 -4.30
N ARG A 18 7.14 -14.09 -3.46
CA ARG A 18 6.01 -14.94 -3.87
C ARG A 18 4.75 -14.09 -4.00
N TYR A 19 4.29 -13.88 -5.23
CA TYR A 19 3.03 -13.19 -5.50
C TYR A 19 1.82 -14.01 -5.06
N LEU A 20 0.91 -13.39 -4.31
CA LEU A 20 -0.26 -14.04 -3.72
C LEU A 20 -1.56 -13.55 -4.34
N LEU A 21 -1.65 -12.23 -4.57
CA LEU A 21 -2.83 -11.59 -5.13
C LEU A 21 -2.43 -10.42 -6.00
N GLN A 22 -3.09 -10.25 -7.13
CA GLN A 22 -3.05 -9.01 -7.91
C GLN A 22 -4.44 -8.65 -8.40
N ARG A 23 -4.92 -7.45 -8.07
CA ARG A 23 -6.26 -6.98 -8.45
C ARG A 23 -6.25 -5.51 -8.84
N ARG A 24 -7.01 -5.17 -9.88
CA ARG A 24 -7.46 -3.79 -10.07
C ARG A 24 -8.74 -3.59 -9.28
N PHE A 25 -8.94 -2.39 -8.75
CA PHE A 25 -10.11 -2.07 -7.96
C PHE A 25 -10.60 -0.64 -8.22
N THR A 26 -11.86 -0.39 -7.86
CA THR A 26 -12.51 0.92 -7.77
C THR A 26 -13.28 0.95 -6.45
N ALA A 27 -13.92 2.08 -6.11
CA ALA A 27 -14.74 2.23 -4.89
C ALA A 27 -15.65 1.02 -4.61
N ARG A 28 -16.39 0.55 -5.64
CA ARG A 28 -17.35 -0.56 -5.52
C ARG A 28 -16.72 -1.92 -5.22
N LEU A 29 -15.41 -2.05 -5.44
CA LEU A 29 -14.66 -3.29 -5.26
C LEU A 29 -13.86 -3.31 -3.95
N LEU A 30 -13.82 -2.21 -3.18
CA LEU A 30 -13.10 -2.16 -1.91
C LEU A 30 -13.52 -3.26 -0.91
N PRO A 31 -14.83 -3.55 -0.71
CA PRO A 31 -15.22 -4.65 0.17
C PRO A 31 -14.68 -6.01 -0.27
N GLN A 32 -14.62 -6.25 -1.59
CA GLN A 32 -14.06 -7.48 -2.14
C GLN A 32 -12.53 -7.54 -1.96
N VAL A 33 -11.84 -6.41 -2.15
CA VAL A 33 -10.40 -6.30 -1.90
C VAL A 33 -10.09 -6.64 -0.44
N ARG A 34 -10.82 -6.07 0.50
CA ARG A 34 -10.67 -6.32 1.94
C ARG A 34 -10.75 -7.81 2.28
N LEU A 35 -11.79 -8.50 1.79
CA LEU A 35 -11.97 -9.94 1.98
C LEU A 35 -10.81 -10.77 1.40
N LEU A 36 -10.39 -10.48 0.16
CA LEU A 36 -9.31 -11.21 -0.49
C LEU A 36 -7.97 -11.02 0.23
N VAL A 37 -7.71 -9.83 0.74
CA VAL A 37 -6.50 -9.53 1.54
C VAL A 37 -6.54 -10.30 2.85
N GLU A 38 -7.68 -10.31 3.55
CA GLU A 38 -7.87 -11.07 4.79
C GLU A 38 -7.65 -12.57 4.58
N GLU A 39 -8.26 -13.16 3.55
CA GLU A 39 -8.11 -14.57 3.20
C GLU A 39 -6.65 -14.92 2.88
N CYS A 40 -5.96 -14.09 2.09
CA CYS A 40 -4.56 -14.32 1.77
C CYS A 40 -3.66 -14.18 3.00
N ALA A 41 -3.87 -13.16 3.83
CA ALA A 41 -3.09 -12.95 5.04
C ALA A 41 -3.26 -14.11 6.04
N ALA A 42 -4.49 -14.62 6.21
CA ALA A 42 -4.75 -15.80 7.02
C ALA A 42 -4.03 -17.04 6.48
N ARG A 43 -4.05 -17.25 5.15
CA ARG A 43 -3.35 -18.37 4.50
C ARG A 43 -1.84 -18.32 4.64
N GLU A 44 -1.26 -17.12 4.72
CA GLU A 44 0.18 -16.94 4.95
C GLU A 44 0.60 -17.06 6.41
N GLY A 45 -0.37 -17.23 7.32
CA GLY A 45 -0.13 -17.47 8.74
C GLY A 45 -0.20 -16.22 9.61
N LEU A 46 -0.65 -15.08 9.08
CA LEU A 46 -0.80 -13.88 9.90
C LEU A 46 -1.96 -14.07 10.91
N ALA A 47 -1.62 -14.09 12.20
CA ALA A 47 -2.54 -14.29 13.30
C ALA A 47 -3.24 -12.99 13.72
N GLU A 48 -4.34 -13.11 14.48
CA GLU A 48 -4.95 -11.96 15.15
C GLU A 48 -4.08 -11.48 16.33
N PRO A 49 -4.08 -10.18 16.68
CA PRO A 49 -4.85 -9.07 16.06
C PRO A 49 -4.20 -8.48 14.80
N ARG A 50 -2.96 -8.89 14.50
CA ARG A 50 -2.12 -8.33 13.43
C ARG A 50 -2.74 -8.46 12.04
N ARG A 51 -3.50 -9.52 11.79
CA ARG A 51 -4.25 -9.69 10.55
C ARG A 51 -5.33 -8.62 10.38
N GLY A 52 -6.15 -8.37 11.40
CA GLY A 52 -7.16 -7.31 11.35
C GLY A 52 -6.54 -5.93 11.11
N GLU A 53 -5.42 -5.64 11.78
CA GLU A 53 -4.64 -4.41 11.61
C GLU A 53 -4.09 -4.26 10.18
N PHE A 54 -3.53 -5.33 9.61
CA PHE A 54 -3.06 -5.35 8.23
C PHE A 54 -4.18 -5.04 7.24
N VAL A 55 -5.32 -5.72 7.39
CA VAL A 55 -6.49 -5.57 6.51
C VAL A 55 -7.03 -4.14 6.59
N LEU A 56 -7.10 -3.56 7.79
CA LEU A 56 -7.50 -2.16 7.98
C LEU A 56 -6.54 -1.20 7.28
N ALA A 57 -5.22 -1.35 7.48
CA ALA A 57 -4.23 -0.49 6.85
C ALA A 57 -4.32 -0.52 5.32
N VAL A 58 -4.50 -1.73 4.75
CA VAL A 58 -4.65 -1.90 3.30
C VAL A 58 -5.95 -1.26 2.78
N ASP A 59 -7.06 -1.40 3.51
CA ASP A 59 -8.36 -0.81 3.15
C ASP A 59 -8.28 0.73 3.16
N GLU A 60 -7.62 1.33 4.16
CA GLU A 60 -7.38 2.76 4.23
C GLU A 60 -6.53 3.27 3.06
N VAL A 61 -5.44 2.58 2.73
CA VAL A 61 -4.58 2.96 1.59
C VAL A 61 -5.33 2.82 0.26
N ALA A 62 -6.11 1.74 0.08
CA ALA A 62 -6.91 1.54 -1.11
C ALA A 62 -8.04 2.57 -1.24
N GLY A 63 -8.69 2.94 -0.13
CA GLY A 63 -9.67 4.01 -0.06
C GLY A 63 -9.09 5.35 -0.49
N ASN A 64 -7.92 5.71 0.05
CA ASN A 64 -7.21 6.94 -0.32
C ASN A 64 -6.86 6.98 -1.82
N ALA A 65 -6.42 5.86 -2.40
CA ALA A 65 -6.15 5.76 -3.83
C ALA A 65 -7.41 6.02 -4.69
N VAL A 66 -8.57 5.53 -4.25
CA VAL A 66 -9.83 5.78 -4.96
C VAL A 66 -10.27 7.23 -4.81
N GLU A 67 -10.27 7.75 -3.59
CA GLU A 67 -10.80 9.08 -3.27
C GLU A 67 -9.95 10.20 -3.86
N HIS A 68 -8.62 10.06 -3.79
CA HIS A 68 -7.69 11.14 -4.13
C HIS A 68 -6.93 10.93 -5.44
N ALA A 69 -6.94 9.73 -6.02
CA ALA A 69 -6.07 9.38 -7.15
C ALA A 69 -6.80 8.80 -8.37
N GLY A 70 -8.01 9.30 -8.64
CA GLY A 70 -8.71 9.08 -9.91
C GLY A 70 -9.70 7.91 -9.91
N GLY A 71 -10.16 7.45 -8.75
CA GLY A 71 -11.28 6.51 -8.63
C GLY A 71 -10.93 5.02 -8.79
N SER A 72 -9.66 4.69 -9.01
CA SER A 72 -9.21 3.32 -9.20
C SER A 72 -7.76 3.10 -8.79
N GLY A 73 -7.40 1.85 -8.51
CA GLY A 73 -6.03 1.47 -8.20
C GLY A 73 -5.72 0.02 -8.54
N ARG A 74 -4.49 -0.37 -8.28
CA ARG A 74 -4.01 -1.75 -8.34
C ARG A 74 -3.44 -2.15 -6.99
N LEU A 75 -3.86 -3.30 -6.50
CA LEU A 75 -3.29 -3.95 -5.34
C LEU A 75 -2.47 -5.16 -5.77
N VAL A 76 -1.30 -5.31 -5.18
CA VAL A 76 -0.45 -6.50 -5.27
C VAL A 76 -0.10 -6.94 -3.85
N LEU A 77 -0.49 -8.16 -3.50
CA LEU A 77 -0.06 -8.81 -2.27
C LEU A 77 1.03 -9.82 -2.60
N ARG A 78 2.14 -9.76 -1.90
CA ARG A 78 3.27 -10.67 -2.06
C ARG A 78 3.89 -11.00 -0.71
N ARG A 79 4.49 -12.17 -0.61
CA ARG A 79 5.36 -12.52 0.50
C ARG A 79 6.81 -12.29 0.09
N VAL A 80 7.56 -11.56 0.90
CA VAL A 80 9.00 -11.32 0.72
C VAL A 80 9.67 -11.77 2.00
N GLN A 81 10.43 -12.87 1.94
CA GLN A 81 11.05 -13.48 3.13
C GLN A 81 10.01 -13.78 4.23
N ASP A 82 10.11 -13.12 5.38
CA ASP A 82 9.23 -13.19 6.54
C ASP A 82 8.18 -12.06 6.59
N GLU A 83 8.12 -11.20 5.58
CA GLU A 83 7.15 -10.12 5.47
C GLU A 83 6.03 -10.45 4.48
N LEU A 84 4.80 -10.11 4.88
CA LEU A 84 3.67 -9.97 3.98
C LEU A 84 3.59 -8.51 3.54
N GLU A 85 3.78 -8.27 2.25
CA GLU A 85 3.74 -6.94 1.65
C GLU A 85 2.48 -6.73 0.81
N CYS A 86 1.85 -5.58 0.98
CA CYS A 86 0.79 -5.08 0.11
C CYS A 86 1.25 -3.78 -0.57
N LEU A 87 1.28 -3.79 -1.90
CA LEU A 87 1.55 -2.63 -2.72
C LEU A 87 0.23 -2.12 -3.30
N VAL A 88 -0.05 -0.84 -3.09
CA VAL A 88 -1.17 -0.15 -3.72
C VAL A 88 -0.61 0.91 -4.65
N THR A 89 -0.98 0.82 -5.93
CA THR A 89 -0.60 1.78 -6.96
C THR A 89 -1.84 2.49 -7.49
N ASP A 90 -1.75 3.81 -7.65
CA ASP A 90 -2.78 4.63 -8.28
C ASP A 90 -2.26 5.31 -9.56
N SER A 91 -3.09 6.16 -10.18
CA SER A 91 -2.74 6.96 -11.34
C SER A 91 -3.00 8.45 -11.12
N GLY A 92 -3.00 8.87 -9.84
CA GLY A 92 -3.19 10.26 -9.45
C GLY A 92 -1.94 11.11 -9.64
N PRO A 93 -1.92 12.33 -9.08
CA PRO A 93 -0.75 13.21 -9.17
C PRO A 93 0.48 12.70 -8.40
N GLY A 94 0.30 11.67 -7.57
CA GLY A 94 1.29 11.19 -6.62
C GLY A 94 1.39 12.10 -5.38
N PHE A 95 1.96 11.57 -4.31
CA PHE A 95 2.20 12.29 -3.06
C PHE A 95 3.46 11.77 -2.36
N THR A 96 3.92 12.49 -1.35
CA THR A 96 5.07 12.15 -0.51
C THR A 96 4.61 11.86 0.91
N ASP A 97 5.44 11.21 1.70
CA ASP A 97 5.21 10.92 3.13
C ASP A 97 4.85 12.15 3.98
N SER A 98 5.22 13.36 3.55
CA SER A 98 4.83 14.64 4.16
C SER A 98 3.32 14.85 4.33
N VAL A 99 2.46 14.07 3.65
CA VAL A 99 1.01 14.13 3.84
C VAL A 99 0.51 13.31 5.04
N ILE A 100 1.37 12.46 5.61
CA ILE A 100 1.09 11.73 6.84
C ILE A 100 1.44 12.64 8.01
N PRO A 101 0.47 13.04 8.85
CA PRO A 101 0.76 13.85 10.03
C PRO A 101 1.73 13.13 10.97
N GLU A 102 2.67 13.86 11.59
CA GLU A 102 3.55 13.28 12.62
C GLU A 102 2.79 12.99 13.92
N LEU A 103 1.70 13.71 14.16
CA LEU A 103 0.84 13.61 15.34
C LEU A 103 -0.54 13.07 14.97
N LEU A 104 -1.24 12.56 15.98
CA LEU A 104 -2.58 11.98 15.82
C LEU A 104 -3.54 13.02 15.17
N PRO A 105 -4.13 12.73 13.99
CA PRO A 105 -4.91 13.74 13.29
C PRO A 105 -6.17 14.10 14.07
N GLY A 106 -6.31 15.36 14.42
CA GLY A 106 -7.32 15.85 15.37
C GLY A 106 -6.76 16.59 16.60
N LEU A 107 -5.45 16.52 16.85
CA LEU A 107 -4.75 17.45 17.75
C LEU A 107 -4.32 18.75 17.04
N ASP A 108 -4.25 18.71 15.71
CA ASP A 108 -3.79 19.78 14.82
C ASP A 108 -4.90 20.33 13.89
N GLY A 109 -6.10 19.78 13.94
CA GLY A 109 -7.23 20.20 13.10
C GLY A 109 -7.15 19.74 11.64
N ALA A 110 -6.24 18.82 11.28
CA ALA A 110 -6.13 18.33 9.90
C ALA A 110 -7.36 17.46 9.53
N PRO A 111 -8.13 17.82 8.47
CA PRO A 111 -9.36 17.10 8.09
C PRO A 111 -9.09 15.79 7.34
N THR A 112 -7.83 15.52 6.95
CA THR A 112 -7.43 14.41 6.08
C THR A 112 -6.15 13.75 6.63
N GLY A 113 -5.84 12.52 6.21
CA GLY A 113 -4.62 11.82 6.61
C GLY A 113 -4.73 10.82 7.77
N ARG A 114 -5.92 10.65 8.37
CA ARG A 114 -6.18 9.62 9.41
C ARG A 114 -5.89 8.20 8.93
N GLY A 115 -6.34 7.85 7.73
CA GLY A 115 -6.14 6.51 7.18
C GLY A 115 -4.67 6.14 7.01
N LEU A 116 -3.88 7.02 6.40
CA LEU A 116 -2.44 6.81 6.23
C LEU A 116 -1.68 6.85 7.56
N TRP A 117 -2.10 7.69 8.50
CA TRP A 117 -1.54 7.72 9.85
C TRP A 117 -1.77 6.39 10.60
N MET A 118 -2.99 5.86 10.56
CA MET A 118 -3.31 4.55 11.14
C MET A 118 -2.53 3.43 10.44
N ALA A 119 -2.44 3.47 9.10
CA ALA A 119 -1.67 2.50 8.33
C ALA A 119 -0.17 2.53 8.72
N ARG A 120 0.39 3.72 8.96
CA ARG A 120 1.76 3.88 9.44
C ARG A 120 1.96 3.35 10.85
N LEU A 121 0.96 3.49 11.72
CA LEU A 121 1.03 3.05 13.10
C LEU A 121 1.08 1.52 13.23
N VAL A 122 0.33 0.80 12.40
CA VAL A 122 0.17 -0.66 12.53
C VAL A 122 1.12 -1.47 11.65
N ALA A 123 1.64 -0.88 10.57
CA ALA A 123 2.60 -1.54 9.71
C ALA A 123 4.01 -1.52 10.32
N ASP A 124 4.76 -2.61 10.15
CA ASP A 124 6.18 -2.63 10.53
C ASP A 124 7.01 -1.76 9.58
N ARG A 125 6.54 -1.64 8.33
CA ARG A 125 7.10 -0.76 7.32
C ARG A 125 6.01 -0.19 6.42
N LEU A 126 6.12 1.10 6.17
CA LEU A 126 5.32 1.82 5.18
C LEU A 126 6.26 2.69 4.34
N THR A 127 6.22 2.55 3.01
CA THR A 127 6.91 3.45 2.08
C THR A 127 5.92 4.06 1.10
N ILE A 128 6.21 5.28 0.66
CA ILE A 128 5.45 5.98 -0.37
C ILE A 128 6.45 6.41 -1.42
N ASP A 129 6.33 5.83 -2.60
CA ASP A 129 7.18 6.08 -3.75
C ASP A 129 6.35 6.67 -4.89
N ARG A 130 7.00 7.41 -5.80
CA ARG A 130 6.33 7.84 -7.04
C ARG A 130 6.28 6.68 -8.03
N GLY A 131 5.12 6.47 -8.64
CA GLY A 131 4.97 5.52 -9.72
C GLY A 131 5.77 5.92 -10.97
N PRO A 132 6.28 4.97 -11.77
CA PRO A 132 7.14 5.25 -12.93
C PRO A 132 6.44 6.00 -14.06
N VAL A 133 5.11 6.01 -14.07
CA VAL A 133 4.26 6.70 -15.06
C VAL A 133 3.41 7.81 -14.43
N GLY A 134 3.74 8.23 -13.20
CA GLY A 134 2.88 9.03 -12.33
C GLY A 134 2.15 8.18 -11.28
N GLY A 135 1.38 8.84 -10.40
CA GLY A 135 0.71 8.20 -9.26
C GLY A 135 1.62 7.95 -8.07
N ALA A 136 1.03 7.46 -6.98
CA ALA A 136 1.78 6.95 -5.83
C ALA A 136 1.82 5.41 -5.84
N VAL A 137 2.88 4.87 -5.24
CA VAL A 137 3.03 3.47 -4.87
C VAL A 137 3.21 3.44 -3.36
N VAL A 138 2.19 2.96 -2.65
CA VAL A 138 2.25 2.78 -1.20
C VAL A 138 2.54 1.32 -0.91
N THR A 139 3.63 1.04 -0.21
CA THR A 139 3.98 -0.32 0.23
C THR A 139 3.78 -0.44 1.72
N LEU A 140 2.91 -1.35 2.15
CA LEU A 140 2.71 -1.75 3.54
C LEU A 140 3.35 -3.12 3.74
N ALA A 141 4.12 -3.31 4.81
CA ALA A 141 4.68 -4.61 5.16
C ALA A 141 4.51 -4.92 6.65
N ILE A 142 4.22 -6.19 6.91
CA ILE A 142 4.03 -6.77 8.24
C ILE A 142 4.78 -8.11 8.31
N ARG A 143 5.53 -8.33 9.39
CA ARG A 143 6.22 -9.58 9.68
C ARG A 143 5.24 -10.67 10.12
N LEU A 144 5.46 -11.89 9.62
CA LEU A 144 4.67 -13.10 9.86
C LEU A 144 5.07 -13.87 11.13
N SER A 145 5.81 -13.24 12.05
CA SER A 145 6.36 -13.85 13.28
C SER A 145 5.32 -14.34 14.27
#